data_AF-A0A6B2LY06-F1
#
_entry.id   AF-A0A6B2LY06-F1
#
_cell.length_a   1.000
_cell.length_b   1.000
_cell.length_c   1.000
_cell.angle_alpha   90.00
_cell.angle_beta   90.00
_cell.angle_gamma   90.00
#
_symmetry.space_group_name_H-M   'P 1'
#
loop_
_entity.id
_entity.type
_entity.pdbx_description
1 polymer ?
#
loop_
_entity_poly.entity_id
_entity_poly.type
_entity_poly.pdbx_seq_one_letter_code
_entity_poly.pdbx_strand_id
1 'polypeptide(L)' 'MNMSKNKIGNHGAESISKSLKINTTLTVLNFEGNNIGVDGAKSIS' A
#
# COMPACT_ATOMS: atom_id res chain seq x y z
N MET A 1 4.05 -4.90 9.18
CA MET A 1 4.07 -5.94 8.11
C MET A 1 5.01 -5.49 6.99
N ASN A 2 5.82 -6.39 6.43
CA ASN A 2 6.71 -6.06 5.31
C ASN A 2 6.17 -6.66 4.01
N MET A 3 5.85 -5.80 3.04
CA MET A 3 5.34 -6.16 1.72
C MET A 3 6.30 -5.71 0.62
N SER A 4 7.57 -5.42 0.92
CA SER A 4 8.53 -4.92 -0.06
C SER A 4 8.72 -5.87 -1.26
N LYS A 5 8.92 -5.31 -2.45
CA LYS A 5 9.29 -6.03 -3.70
C LYS A 5 8.27 -7.07 -4.21
N ASN A 6 6.98 -6.83 -4.01
CA ASN A 6 5.88 -7.69 -4.45
C ASN A 6 5.14 -7.21 -5.72
N LYS A 7 5.63 -6.17 -6.41
CA LYS A 7 5.00 -5.61 -7.62
C LYS A 7 3.52 -5.25 -7.44
N ILE A 8 3.15 -4.72 -6.26
CA ILE A 8 1.76 -4.33 -5.92
C ILE A 8 1.14 -3.40 -6.97
N GLY A 9 1.92 -2.43 -7.48
CA GLY A 9 1.43 -1.45 -8.46
C GLY A 9 0.31 -0.55 -7.93
N ASN A 10 -0.30 0.24 -8.81
CA ASN A 10 -1.34 1.20 -8.42
C ASN A 10 -2.63 0.53 -7.92
N HIS A 11 -3.09 -0.53 -8.60
CA HIS A 11 -4.33 -1.24 -8.22
C HIS A 11 -4.21 -1.93 -6.87
N GLY A 12 -3.06 -2.54 -6.59
CA GLY A 12 -2.80 -3.14 -5.29
C GLY A 12 -2.72 -2.08 -4.19
N ALA A 13 -2.12 -0.92 -4.47
CA ALA A 13 -2.06 0.21 -3.54
C ALA A 13 -3.45 0.74 -3.17
N GLU A 14 -4.36 0.85 -4.15
CA GLU A 14 -5.76 1.22 -3.92
C GLU A 14 -6.48 0.20 -3.02
N SER A 15 -6.31 -1.09 -3.30
CA SER A 15 -6.91 -2.16 -2.50
C SER A 15 -6.41 -2.14 -1.05
N ILE A 16 -5.10 -1.93 -0.88
CA ILE A 16 -4.48 -1.83 0.43
C ILE A 16 -4.97 -0.60 1.18
N SER A 17 -5.10 0.56 0.53
CA SER A 17 -5.68 1.76 1.14
C SER A 17 -7.08 1.50 1.72
N LYS A 18 -7.95 0.81 0.97
CA LYS A 18 -9.28 0.43 1.46
C LYS A 18 -9.21 -0.45 2.71
N SER A 19 -8.28 -1.41 2.75
CA SER A 19 -8.06 -2.25 3.94
C SER A 19 -7.46 -1.47 5.11
N LEU A 20 -6.58 -0.49 4.86
CA LEU A 20 -5.96 0.34 5.90
C LEU A 20 -6.98 1.25 6.58
N LYS A 21 -7.98 1.77 5.85
CA LYS A 21 -9.04 2.64 6.42
C LYS A 21 -9.86 1.98 7.53
N ILE A 22 -9.97 0.66 7.52
CA ILE A 22 -10.70 -0.12 8.53
C ILE A 22 -9.76 -0.81 9.52
N ASN A 23 -8.45 -0.78 9.29
CA ASN A 23 -7.48 -1.43 10.14
C ASN A 23 -7.11 -0.50 11.31
N THR A 24 -7.35 -0.94 12.54
CA THR A 24 -7.08 -0.17 13.76
C THR A 24 -5.84 -0.66 14.53
N THR A 25 -5.21 -1.73 14.09
CA THR A 25 -4.13 -2.41 14.83
C THR A 25 -2.76 -2.27 14.16
N LEU A 26 -2.73 -2.02 12.85
CA LEU A 26 -1.51 -1.94 12.07
C LEU A 26 -0.91 -0.54 12.16
N THR A 27 0.25 -0.45 12.79
CA THR A 27 0.98 0.82 12.98
C THR A 27 2.11 1.02 11.98
N VAL A 28 2.63 -0.06 11.39
CA VAL A 28 3.77 -0.02 10.47
C VAL A 28 3.58 -0.98 9.30
N LEU A 29 3.73 -0.46 8.08
CA LEU A 29 3.65 -1.20 6.84
C LEU A 29 4.69 -0.69 5.83
N ASN A 30 5.53 -1.59 5.30
CA ASN A 30 6.56 -1.26 4.33
C ASN A 30 6.17 -1.76 2.92
N PHE A 31 6.18 -0.86 1.94
CA PHE A 31 5.91 -1.15 0.53
C PHE A 31 7.07 -0.80 -0.42
N GLU A 32 8.30 -0.68 0.08
CA GLU A 32 9.46 -0.38 -0.75
C GLU A 32 9.58 -1.32 -1.97
N GLY A 33 9.91 -0.77 -3.15
CA GLY A 33 10.17 -1.56 -4.34
C GLY A 33 8.94 -2.24 -4.97
N ASN A 34 7.73 -1.70 -4.74
CA ASN A 34 6.48 -2.29 -5.25
C ASN A 34 5.95 -1.70 -6.57
N ASN A 35 6.71 -0.86 -7.26
CA ASN A 35 6.28 -0.18 -8.49
C ASN A 35 4.96 0.61 -8.32
N ILE A 36 4.76 1.22 -7.15
CA ILE A 36 3.62 2.10 -6.90
C ILE A 36 3.91 3.46 -7.54
N GLY A 37 3.13 3.82 -8.56
CA GLY A 37 3.21 5.12 -9.21
C GLY A 37 2.45 6.20 -8.45
N VAL A 38 2.42 7.41 -9.00
CA VAL A 38 1.81 8.59 -8.35
C VAL A 38 0.36 8.35 -7.95
N ASP A 39 -0.45 7.71 -8.80
CA ASP A 39 -1.87 7.46 -8.48
C ASP A 39 -2.06 6.42 -7.37
N GLY A 40 -1.21 5.39 -7.34
CA GLY A 40 -1.18 4.43 -6.24
C GLY A 40 -0.73 5.08 -4.93
N ALA A 41 0.27 5.96 -4.98
CA ALA A 41 0.73 6.71 -3.81
C ALA A 41 -0.34 7.65 -3.27
N LYS A 42 -1.09 8.35 -4.15
CA LYS A 42 -2.25 9.17 -3.76
C LYS A 42 -3.35 8.36 -3.08
N SER A 43 -3.48 7.08 -3.44
CA SER A 43 -4.48 6.21 -2.81
C SER A 43 -4.09 5.87 -1.37
N ILE A 44 -2.80 5.74 -1.06
CA ILE A 44 -2.28 5.38 0.27
C ILE A 44 -2.11 6.62 1.18
N SER A 45 -1.99 7.82 0.60
CA SER A 45 -2.02 9.10 1.32
C SER A 45 -3.34 9.35 2.04
#